data_AF-A0A6A9UX81-F1
#
_entry.id   AF-A0A6A9UX81-F1
#
_cell.length_a   1.000
_cell.length_b   1.000
_cell.length_c   1.000
_cell.angle_alpha   90.00
_cell.angle_beta   90.00
_cell.angle_gamma   90.00
#
_symmetry.space_group_name_H-M   'P 1'
#
loop_
_entity.id
_entity.type
_entity.pdbx_description
1 polymer ?
#
loop_
_entity_poly.entity_id
_entity_poly.type
_entity_poly.pdbx_seq_one_letter_code
_entity_poly.pdbx_strand_id
1 'polypeptide(L)'
;MGDGQAGRCRGPAGGGQRLHAGRAGPDPAVRGRPLALAGHRRVRLRRHPRGRPPVLPGRRPVHRGGHAGRAGEAGRLPCGCGGGGLRAVRPRRPHRHLRRHPGGCGRLSGDLPAVGERVSLRYRITGPGPGLTDAVGDVLAVDGSGLLVRTRRGEVRVERSAVVAWRRVPPPPGVPALHRRADAEELSRLAARGWPAVEEEALGDWRLRWADGWTRRANSVLATGGPGRSLAGALHQVRRWYRDRGRPALLQLSDGALAPVLEPELVAQGFTPAEETCFLTATAADVARDAPGLTRWSDHLEPEWLAAFARQRPVDTPAAATVLAGSGARFARIEQDGRIVAVGRLTTEPPWAGLTGLWVEPASRGRGLGTALTADLAVRAVELGCAALHLQVLPDNTPALALYRRLGFEEHHRYRYWSLDETAPTGGPRG
;
A
#
# COMPACT_ATOMS: atom_id res chain seq x y z
N MET A 1 6.47 77.43 -16.51
CA MET A 1 5.30 77.13 -15.66
C MET A 1 5.50 75.72 -15.11
N GLY A 2 5.82 75.45 -13.85
CA GLY A 2 6.16 76.28 -12.69
C GLY A 2 7.14 75.51 -11.79
N ASP A 3 7.91 76.29 -11.02
CA ASP A 3 8.63 76.07 -9.73
C ASP A 3 9.12 74.65 -9.35
N GLY A 4 10.32 74.43 -8.80
CA GLY A 4 11.33 75.30 -8.19
C GLY A 4 12.06 74.53 -7.08
N GLN A 5 13.41 74.62 -7.07
CA GLN A 5 14.36 74.53 -5.93
C GLN A 5 14.30 73.34 -4.94
N ALA A 6 15.34 72.50 -4.84
CA ALA A 6 16.68 72.70 -4.24
C ALA A 6 16.72 72.60 -2.69
N GLY A 7 17.56 71.69 -2.20
CA GLY A 7 17.90 71.55 -0.78
C GLY A 7 19.00 70.53 -0.52
N ARG A 8 20.26 70.85 -0.90
CA ARG A 8 21.48 70.29 -0.27
C ARG A 8 21.71 71.06 1.05
N CYS A 9 22.33 70.54 2.11
CA CYS A 9 23.74 70.19 2.28
C CYS A 9 23.97 69.92 3.78
N ARG A 10 24.90 69.02 4.14
CA ARG A 10 26.13 69.30 4.92
C ARG A 10 26.70 68.00 5.54
N GLY A 11 27.86 67.56 5.04
CA GLY A 11 28.89 66.86 5.84
C GLY A 11 29.62 67.86 6.75
N PRO A 12 30.70 67.52 7.49
CA PRO A 12 31.93 66.84 7.01
C PRO A 12 32.44 65.72 7.98
N ALA A 13 33.19 64.68 7.57
CA ALA A 13 34.59 64.53 7.12
C ALA A 13 35.64 64.31 8.24
N GLY A 14 36.52 63.31 8.02
CA GLY A 14 37.86 63.12 8.63
C GLY A 14 37.94 61.93 9.60
N GLY A 15 38.88 60.98 9.53
CA GLY A 15 40.06 60.77 8.68
C GLY A 15 40.91 59.59 9.21
N GLY A 16 41.81 59.04 8.38
CA GLY A 16 42.93 58.15 8.77
C GLY A 16 42.80 56.66 8.35
N GLN A 17 43.10 56.27 7.11
CA GLN A 17 44.37 55.67 6.61
C GLN A 17 44.84 54.39 7.35
N ARG A 18 44.61 53.21 6.76
CA ARG A 18 45.56 52.29 6.05
C ARG A 18 46.62 51.61 6.95
N LEU A 19 46.69 50.27 6.90
CA LEU A 19 47.80 49.46 6.32
C LEU A 19 47.72 47.95 6.68
N HIS A 20 48.01 47.12 5.67
CA HIS A 20 48.64 45.78 5.59
C HIS A 20 48.18 44.52 6.38
N ALA A 21 47.84 43.50 5.59
CA ALA A 21 48.37 42.13 5.49
C ALA A 21 48.87 41.37 6.74
N GLY A 22 48.37 40.14 6.93
CA GLY A 22 49.01 39.11 7.77
C GLY A 22 48.32 37.75 7.71
N ARG A 23 49.01 36.75 7.13
CA ARG A 23 48.67 35.31 7.18
C ARG A 23 48.83 34.77 8.61
N ALA A 24 48.00 33.81 9.01
CA ALA A 24 48.40 32.75 9.95
C ALA A 24 47.48 31.52 9.83
N GLY A 25 48.07 30.37 9.49
CA GLY A 25 47.53 29.04 9.79
C GLY A 25 47.97 28.57 11.20
N PRO A 26 48.01 27.25 11.49
CA PRO A 26 47.09 26.62 12.45
C PRO A 26 47.77 25.96 13.68
N ASP A 27 46.95 25.22 14.45
CA ASP A 27 47.23 24.16 15.47
C ASP A 27 47.40 24.60 16.95
N PRO A 28 47.30 23.71 17.98
CA PRO A 28 46.91 22.29 17.99
C PRO A 28 45.94 21.84 19.13
N ALA A 29 45.57 20.56 19.00
CA ALA A 29 44.96 19.61 19.94
C ALA A 29 45.08 19.84 21.46
N VAL A 30 43.99 19.52 22.19
CA VAL A 30 44.05 19.06 23.59
C VAL A 30 43.23 17.78 23.76
N ARG A 31 43.95 16.77 24.29
CA ARG A 31 43.52 15.41 24.62
C ARG A 31 42.51 15.36 25.76
N GLY A 32 41.64 14.36 25.72
CA GLY A 32 40.58 14.12 26.70
C GLY A 32 41.02 13.51 28.04
N ARG A 33 40.02 13.41 28.92
CA ARG A 33 39.97 12.50 30.07
C ARG A 33 38.53 12.01 30.29
N PRO A 34 38.34 10.81 30.87
CA PRO A 34 37.15 9.99 30.71
C PRO A 34 36.10 10.23 31.81
N LEU A 35 34.81 10.13 31.47
CA LEU A 35 33.71 10.07 32.42
C LEU A 35 33.28 8.61 32.65
N ALA A 36 33.14 8.28 33.93
CA ALA A 36 32.98 6.95 34.48
C ALA A 36 31.65 6.26 34.11
N LEU A 37 31.75 4.95 33.87
CA LEU A 37 30.65 4.02 33.70
C LEU A 37 29.91 3.82 35.04
N ALA A 38 28.64 4.24 35.11
CA ALA A 38 27.71 3.83 36.15
C ALA A 38 27.13 2.44 35.84
N GLY A 39 27.15 1.56 36.84
CA GLY A 39 26.91 0.13 36.71
C GLY A 39 25.51 -0.28 36.26
N HIS A 40 25.47 -1.20 35.29
CA HIS A 40 24.27 -1.94 34.92
C HIS A 40 23.98 -3.04 35.95
N ARG A 41 22.82 -2.95 36.63
CA ARG A 41 22.22 -4.09 37.33
C ARG A 41 21.81 -5.16 36.31
N ARG A 42 22.44 -6.34 36.39
CA ARG A 42 22.06 -7.54 35.64
C ARG A 42 20.68 -8.03 36.09
N VAL A 43 19.67 -7.89 35.22
CA VAL A 43 18.40 -8.62 35.36
C VAL A 43 18.59 -10.00 34.72
N ARG A 44 18.59 -11.06 35.55
CA ARG A 44 18.57 -12.46 35.09
C ARG A 44 17.19 -12.78 34.52
N LEU A 45 17.10 -13.01 33.20
CA LEU A 45 15.93 -13.66 32.59
C LEU A 45 15.91 -15.14 32.97
N ARG A 46 14.92 -15.54 33.77
CA ARG A 46 14.62 -16.96 34.04
C ARG A 46 14.05 -17.60 32.76
N ARG A 47 14.72 -18.64 32.25
CA ARG A 47 14.19 -19.53 31.20
C ARG A 47 13.06 -20.38 31.80
N HIS A 48 11.85 -20.28 31.26
CA HIS A 48 10.79 -21.26 31.50
C HIS A 48 10.92 -22.43 30.52
N PRO A 49 10.73 -23.70 30.96
CA PRO A 49 10.86 -24.87 30.13
C PRO A 49 9.64 -25.07 29.21
N ARG A 50 9.90 -25.62 28.02
CA ARG A 50 8.92 -25.96 26.98
C ARG A 50 7.94 -27.03 27.49
N GLY A 51 6.68 -26.65 27.69
CA GLY A 51 5.57 -27.58 27.91
C GLY A 51 5.02 -28.13 26.59
N ARG A 52 4.76 -29.44 26.55
CA ARG A 52 4.09 -30.16 25.44
C ARG A 52 2.67 -29.61 25.17
N PRO A 53 2.16 -29.67 23.93
CA PRO A 53 0.79 -29.27 23.64
C PRO A 53 -0.23 -30.30 24.19
N PRO A 54 -1.43 -29.88 24.61
CA PRO A 54 -2.46 -30.77 25.11
C PRO A 54 -3.16 -31.55 23.98
N VAL A 55 -3.47 -32.81 24.27
CA VAL A 55 -4.26 -33.73 23.46
C VAL A 55 -5.73 -33.35 23.55
N LEU A 56 -6.39 -33.13 22.40
CA LEU A 56 -7.85 -32.94 22.32
C LEU A 56 -8.56 -34.30 22.43
N PRO A 57 -9.54 -34.48 23.33
CA PRO A 57 -10.37 -35.68 23.32
C PRO A 57 -11.44 -35.60 22.22
N GLY A 58 -11.63 -36.74 21.55
CA GLY A 58 -12.42 -36.92 20.35
C GLY A 58 -13.93 -36.72 20.51
N ARG A 59 -14.54 -36.37 19.38
CA ARG A 59 -15.98 -36.29 19.16
C ARG A 59 -16.65 -37.64 19.42
N ARG A 60 -17.73 -37.65 20.21
CA ARG A 60 -18.76 -38.70 20.17
C ARG A 60 -20.04 -38.14 19.54
N PRO A 61 -20.77 -38.93 18.74
CA PRO A 61 -21.98 -38.49 18.06
C PRO A 61 -23.17 -38.53 19.02
N VAL A 62 -24.00 -37.49 19.00
CA VAL A 62 -25.26 -37.46 19.76
C VAL A 62 -26.41 -37.90 18.87
N HIS A 63 -27.14 -38.89 19.37
CA HIS A 63 -28.33 -39.52 18.80
C HIS A 63 -29.47 -38.53 18.53
N ARG A 64 -30.20 -38.79 17.44
CA ARG A 64 -31.55 -38.31 17.19
C ARG A 64 -32.51 -38.92 18.20
N GLY A 65 -33.30 -38.08 18.87
CA GLY A 65 -34.50 -38.47 19.60
C GLY A 65 -35.58 -37.42 19.34
N GLY A 66 -36.70 -37.84 18.75
CA GLY A 66 -37.88 -37.01 18.54
C GLY A 66 -38.88 -37.12 19.70
N HIS A 67 -39.74 -36.11 19.82
CA HIS A 67 -41.13 -36.09 20.29
C HIS A 67 -41.51 -34.59 20.40
N ALA A 68 -42.40 -34.03 19.56
CA ALA A 68 -43.86 -34.10 19.59
C ALA A 68 -44.52 -33.35 20.77
N GLY A 69 -45.20 -32.23 20.47
CA GLY A 69 -46.52 -31.93 21.04
C GLY A 69 -46.79 -30.55 21.69
N ARG A 70 -47.85 -29.89 21.17
CA ARG A 70 -48.74 -28.83 21.73
C ARG A 70 -48.23 -27.38 21.65
N ALA A 71 -48.86 -26.41 20.97
CA ALA A 71 -50.26 -25.94 20.78
C ALA A 71 -50.77 -24.99 21.89
N GLY A 72 -51.28 -23.81 21.46
CA GLY A 72 -51.88 -22.71 22.25
C GLY A 72 -50.96 -21.46 22.26
N GLU A 73 -51.34 -20.23 21.95
CA GLU A 73 -52.65 -19.58 21.84
C GLU A 73 -52.55 -18.31 20.98
N ALA A 74 -53.69 -17.89 20.44
CA ALA A 74 -53.89 -16.72 19.60
C ALA A 74 -54.24 -15.46 20.43
N GLY A 75 -53.79 -14.29 19.97
CA GLY A 75 -54.25 -12.98 20.43
C GLY A 75 -54.30 -11.99 19.26
N ARG A 76 -55.52 -11.56 18.90
CA ARG A 76 -55.84 -10.60 17.83
C ARG A 76 -55.83 -9.14 18.36
N LEU A 77 -55.24 -8.22 17.57
CA LEU A 77 -55.72 -6.89 17.06
C LEU A 77 -56.39 -5.87 18.03
N PRO A 78 -56.27 -4.52 17.81
CA PRO A 78 -56.64 -3.80 16.56
C PRO A 78 -55.64 -2.72 16.08
N CYS A 79 -55.46 -2.51 14.77
CA CYS A 79 -56.18 -1.60 13.86
C CYS A 79 -56.10 -0.11 14.25
N GLY A 80 -55.29 0.67 13.51
CA GLY A 80 -55.31 2.13 13.47
C GLY A 80 -54.82 2.60 12.11
N CYS A 81 -55.73 3.21 11.34
CA CYS A 81 -55.57 3.64 9.95
C CYS A 81 -55.06 5.10 9.88
N GLY A 82 -54.29 5.45 8.84
CA GLY A 82 -54.20 6.87 8.42
C GLY A 82 -52.99 7.25 7.55
N GLY A 83 -53.27 7.53 6.26
CA GLY A 83 -52.49 8.39 5.35
C GLY A 83 -51.16 7.83 4.83
N GLY A 84 -50.92 7.60 3.54
CA GLY A 84 -51.14 8.49 2.41
C GLY A 84 -49.79 9.04 1.95
N GLY A 85 -49.20 8.48 0.89
CA GLY A 85 -47.90 8.94 0.39
C GLY A 85 -47.24 8.06 -0.69
N LEU A 86 -47.75 8.17 -1.92
CA LEU A 86 -47.05 8.03 -3.21
C LEU A 86 -45.81 7.12 -3.27
N ARG A 87 -45.98 5.87 -3.72
CA ARG A 87 -44.88 5.04 -4.24
C ARG A 87 -44.45 5.56 -5.60
N ALA A 88 -43.27 6.19 -5.65
CA ALA A 88 -42.58 6.50 -6.89
C ALA A 88 -42.16 5.20 -7.60
N VAL A 89 -42.78 4.95 -8.75
CA VAL A 89 -42.39 3.92 -9.72
C VAL A 89 -41.01 4.29 -10.26
N ARG A 90 -39.98 3.49 -9.96
CA ARG A 90 -38.64 3.65 -10.56
C ARG A 90 -38.71 3.32 -12.05
N PRO A 91 -38.29 4.21 -12.97
CA PRO A 91 -38.17 3.85 -14.37
C PRO A 91 -37.00 2.88 -14.57
N ARG A 92 -37.26 1.81 -15.32
CA ARG A 92 -36.24 0.86 -15.80
C ARG A 92 -35.16 1.63 -16.56
N ARG A 93 -33.90 1.49 -16.15
CA ARG A 93 -32.74 2.06 -16.85
C ARG A 93 -32.71 1.54 -18.30
N PRO A 94 -32.53 2.40 -19.31
CA PRO A 94 -32.37 1.95 -20.68
C PRO A 94 -31.05 1.18 -20.82
N HIS A 95 -31.11 0.05 -21.51
CA HIS A 95 -29.95 -0.75 -21.86
C HIS A 95 -28.92 0.13 -22.57
N ARG A 96 -27.73 0.24 -21.97
CA ARG A 96 -26.56 0.85 -22.59
C ARG A 96 -26.25 0.04 -23.85
N HIS A 97 -26.45 0.66 -25.01
CA HIS A 97 -25.94 0.14 -26.28
C HIS A 97 -24.42 -0.02 -26.16
N LEU A 98 -23.98 -1.25 -25.95
CA LEU A 98 -22.61 -1.65 -26.22
C LEU A 98 -22.39 -1.41 -27.70
N ARG A 99 -21.68 -0.33 -28.02
CA ARG A 99 -21.08 -0.10 -29.34
C ARG A 99 -20.31 -1.37 -29.68
N ARG A 100 -20.75 -2.05 -30.74
CA ARG A 100 -20.05 -3.19 -31.31
C ARG A 100 -18.66 -2.71 -31.71
N HIS A 101 -17.63 -3.16 -30.99
CA HIS A 101 -16.28 -3.16 -31.53
C HIS A 101 -16.28 -4.01 -32.81
N PRO A 102 -15.56 -3.59 -33.87
CA PRO A 102 -15.41 -4.37 -35.08
C PRO A 102 -14.39 -5.49 -34.83
N GLY A 103 -14.73 -6.42 -33.94
CA GLY A 103 -14.04 -7.71 -33.84
C GLY A 103 -14.59 -8.57 -34.96
N GLY A 104 -13.79 -8.78 -36.00
CA GLY A 104 -14.14 -9.49 -37.23
C GLY A 104 -15.00 -10.72 -36.94
N CYS A 105 -16.24 -10.68 -37.40
CA CYS A 105 -17.09 -11.85 -37.48
C CYS A 105 -16.51 -12.71 -38.62
N GLY A 106 -15.65 -13.67 -38.27
CA GLY A 106 -15.24 -14.71 -39.19
C GLY A 106 -16.47 -15.52 -39.57
N ARG A 107 -17.14 -15.12 -40.66
CA ARG A 107 -17.99 -16.03 -41.43
C ARG A 107 -17.08 -17.14 -41.95
N LEU A 108 -17.67 -18.33 -42.14
CA LEU A 108 -17.14 -19.48 -42.84
C LEU A 108 -16.27 -19.09 -44.07
N SER A 109 -15.00 -18.80 -43.87
CA SER A 109 -13.93 -19.09 -44.83
C SER A 109 -13.32 -20.41 -44.37
N GLY A 110 -12.81 -21.23 -45.28
CA GLY A 110 -12.34 -22.60 -45.01
C GLY A 110 -11.17 -22.75 -44.02
N ASP A 111 -10.86 -21.72 -43.24
CA ASP A 111 -9.70 -21.60 -42.36
C ASP A 111 -10.07 -22.01 -40.92
N LEU A 112 -9.30 -22.95 -40.38
CA LEU A 112 -9.36 -23.34 -38.98
C LEU A 112 -8.55 -22.34 -38.13
N PRO A 113 -8.91 -22.11 -36.85
CA PRO A 113 -8.11 -21.29 -35.94
C PRO A 113 -6.69 -21.84 -35.80
N ALA A 114 -5.70 -20.97 -35.56
CA ALA A 114 -4.32 -21.42 -35.35
C ALA A 114 -4.12 -22.08 -33.98
N VAL A 115 -3.08 -22.92 -33.89
CA VAL A 115 -2.62 -23.49 -32.61
C VAL A 115 -2.20 -22.35 -31.68
N GLY A 116 -2.61 -22.43 -30.41
CA GLY A 116 -2.40 -21.40 -29.40
C GLY A 116 -3.51 -20.35 -29.30
N GLU A 117 -4.47 -20.32 -30.24
CA GLU A 117 -5.61 -19.42 -30.14
C GLU A 117 -6.66 -19.90 -29.15
N ARG A 118 -7.23 -18.98 -28.38
CA ARG A 118 -8.42 -19.25 -27.60
C ARG A 118 -9.68 -19.01 -28.43
N VAL A 119 -10.52 -20.03 -28.55
CA VAL A 119 -11.70 -19.99 -29.41
C VAL A 119 -12.96 -20.47 -28.70
N SER A 120 -14.10 -20.05 -29.23
CA SER A 120 -15.40 -20.68 -29.04
C SER A 120 -15.75 -21.40 -30.34
N LEU A 121 -15.70 -22.73 -30.31
CA LEU A 121 -15.92 -23.62 -31.45
C LEU A 121 -17.29 -24.29 -31.32
N ARG A 122 -18.18 -24.06 -32.29
CA ARG A 122 -19.50 -24.69 -32.38
C ARG A 122 -19.43 -25.84 -33.37
N TYR A 123 -19.84 -27.04 -32.94
CA TYR A 123 -19.73 -28.25 -33.75
C TYR A 123 -20.91 -29.21 -33.57
N ARG A 124 -21.11 -30.07 -34.57
CA ARG A 124 -22.17 -31.10 -34.59
C ARG A 124 -21.81 -32.27 -33.70
N ILE A 125 -22.80 -32.81 -33.00
CA ILE A 125 -22.68 -34.05 -32.21
C ILE A 125 -23.80 -35.01 -32.61
N THR A 126 -23.49 -36.31 -32.57
CA THR A 126 -24.45 -37.40 -32.80
C THR A 126 -24.87 -37.99 -31.45
N GLY A 127 -26.18 -38.00 -31.17
CA GLY A 127 -26.74 -38.53 -29.93
C GLY A 127 -28.07 -37.87 -29.53
N PRO A 128 -28.76 -38.37 -28.48
CA PRO A 128 -30.00 -37.78 -27.99
C PRO A 128 -29.74 -36.39 -27.37
N GLY A 129 -30.25 -35.35 -28.03
CA GLY A 129 -30.08 -33.95 -27.62
C GLY A 129 -30.03 -32.98 -28.80
N PRO A 130 -29.83 -31.67 -28.56
CA PRO A 130 -29.59 -30.73 -29.64
C PRO A 130 -28.31 -31.13 -30.39
N GLY A 131 -28.40 -31.37 -31.71
CA GLY A 131 -27.30 -31.85 -32.56
C GLY A 131 -26.11 -30.89 -32.75
N LEU A 132 -26.00 -29.87 -31.89
CA LEU A 132 -24.91 -28.89 -31.86
C LEU A 132 -24.48 -28.64 -30.42
N THR A 133 -23.18 -28.50 -30.21
CA THR A 133 -22.58 -28.12 -28.92
C THR A 133 -21.44 -27.14 -29.14
N ASP A 134 -20.94 -26.55 -28.05
CA ASP A 134 -19.87 -25.56 -28.05
C ASP A 134 -18.67 -26.04 -27.20
N ALA A 135 -17.46 -25.90 -27.73
CA ALA A 135 -16.19 -26.05 -27.01
C ALA A 135 -15.51 -24.69 -26.88
N VAL A 136 -15.22 -24.25 -25.65
CA VAL A 136 -14.52 -22.98 -25.39
C VAL A 136 -13.21 -23.26 -24.70
N GLY A 137 -12.09 -22.89 -25.34
CA GLY A 137 -10.77 -23.31 -24.89
C GLY A 137 -9.65 -22.91 -25.83
N ASP A 138 -8.46 -23.42 -25.54
CA ASP A 138 -7.25 -23.11 -26.30
C ASP A 138 -7.00 -24.23 -27.33
N VAL A 139 -6.73 -23.86 -28.58
CA VAL A 139 -6.46 -24.80 -29.66
C VAL A 139 -5.07 -25.38 -29.46
N LEU A 140 -5.00 -26.69 -29.20
CA LEU A 140 -3.75 -27.41 -28.98
C LEU A 140 -3.16 -27.97 -30.28
N ALA A 141 -4.02 -28.38 -31.20
CA ALA A 141 -3.62 -28.97 -32.46
C ALA A 141 -4.69 -28.73 -33.54
N VAL A 142 -4.21 -28.62 -34.78
CA VAL A 142 -5.02 -28.48 -35.98
C VAL A 142 -4.37 -29.34 -37.04
N ASP A 143 -5.11 -30.30 -37.60
CA ASP A 143 -4.64 -31.18 -38.65
C ASP A 143 -5.74 -31.44 -39.69
N GLY A 144 -5.46 -32.30 -40.67
CA GLY A 144 -6.41 -32.66 -41.72
C GLY A 144 -7.71 -33.30 -41.23
N SER A 145 -7.70 -33.94 -40.05
CA SER A 145 -8.86 -34.61 -39.46
C SER A 145 -9.68 -33.70 -38.54
N GLY A 146 -9.10 -32.64 -37.97
CA GLY A 146 -9.84 -31.68 -37.17
C GLY A 146 -8.99 -30.93 -36.14
N LEU A 147 -9.64 -30.55 -35.04
CA LEU A 147 -9.07 -29.72 -33.98
C LEU A 147 -9.03 -30.46 -32.65
N LEU A 148 -8.03 -30.14 -31.83
CA LEU A 148 -8.00 -30.49 -30.42
C LEU A 148 -8.08 -29.19 -29.60
N VAL A 149 -9.10 -29.05 -28.77
CA VAL A 149 -9.33 -27.86 -27.96
C VAL A 149 -9.27 -28.22 -26.48
N ARG A 150 -8.36 -27.58 -25.72
CA ARG A 150 -8.31 -27.69 -24.26
C ARG A 150 -9.39 -26.84 -23.62
N THR A 151 -10.46 -27.46 -23.15
CA THR A 151 -11.54 -26.78 -22.42
C THR A 151 -11.32 -26.89 -20.91
N ARG A 152 -12.12 -26.16 -20.12
CA ARG A 152 -12.13 -26.30 -18.65
C ARG A 152 -12.56 -27.69 -18.17
N ARG A 153 -13.26 -28.46 -19.01
CA ARG A 153 -13.76 -29.81 -18.67
C ARG A 153 -12.86 -30.93 -19.22
N GLY A 154 -11.70 -30.57 -19.79
CA GLY A 154 -10.80 -31.49 -20.47
C GLY A 154 -10.63 -31.16 -21.95
N GLU A 155 -9.87 -32.00 -22.64
CA GLU A 155 -9.58 -31.85 -24.06
C GLU A 155 -10.72 -32.41 -24.91
N VAL A 156 -11.10 -31.66 -25.94
CA VAL A 156 -12.20 -31.99 -26.84
C VAL A 156 -11.65 -32.07 -28.25
N ARG A 157 -11.73 -33.27 -28.85
CA ARG A 157 -11.40 -33.51 -30.25
C ARG A 157 -12.65 -33.25 -31.10
N VAL A 158 -12.54 -32.40 -32.11
CA VAL A 158 -13.64 -32.05 -33.01
C VAL A 158 -13.21 -32.30 -34.45
N GLU A 159 -13.95 -33.14 -35.16
CA GLU A 159 -13.72 -33.40 -36.57
C GLU A 159 -13.94 -32.15 -37.42
N ARG A 160 -13.13 -31.97 -38.47
CA ARG A 160 -13.23 -30.81 -39.37
C ARG A 160 -14.62 -30.68 -40.00
N SER A 161 -15.23 -31.80 -40.39
CA SER A 161 -16.57 -31.88 -40.99
C SER A 161 -17.70 -31.50 -40.02
N ALA A 162 -17.46 -31.64 -38.72
CA ALA A 162 -18.42 -31.33 -37.67
C ALA A 162 -18.42 -29.85 -37.28
N VAL A 163 -17.36 -29.09 -37.60
CA VAL A 163 -17.27 -27.65 -37.27
C VAL A 163 -18.31 -26.84 -38.03
N VAL A 164 -19.12 -26.08 -37.31
CA VAL A 164 -20.17 -25.23 -37.86
C VAL A 164 -19.79 -23.76 -37.83
N ALA A 165 -19.15 -23.31 -36.75
CA ALA A 165 -18.66 -21.94 -36.62
C ALA A 165 -17.58 -21.87 -35.56
N TRP A 166 -16.70 -20.88 -35.65
CA TRP A 166 -15.78 -20.55 -34.57
C TRP A 166 -15.57 -19.05 -34.46
N ARG A 167 -15.13 -18.60 -33.28
CA ARG A 167 -14.64 -17.23 -33.07
C ARG A 167 -13.52 -17.20 -32.06
N ARG A 168 -12.57 -16.29 -32.23
CA ARG A 168 -11.58 -15.98 -31.19
C ARG A 168 -12.28 -15.37 -29.97
N VAL A 169 -11.91 -15.80 -28.77
CA VAL A 169 -12.42 -15.24 -27.52
C VAL A 169 -11.26 -14.70 -26.68
N PRO A 170 -11.47 -13.62 -25.91
CA PRO A 170 -10.46 -13.14 -24.96
C PRO A 170 -10.04 -14.25 -24.01
N PRO A 171 -8.80 -14.20 -23.47
CA PRO A 171 -8.40 -15.09 -22.39
C PRO A 171 -9.45 -15.03 -21.28
N PRO A 172 -9.70 -16.16 -20.58
CA PRO A 172 -10.65 -16.14 -19.48
C PRO A 172 -10.21 -15.07 -18.49
N PRO A 173 -11.15 -14.32 -17.85
CA PRO A 173 -10.77 -13.36 -16.83
C PRO A 173 -9.88 -14.09 -15.83
N GLY A 174 -8.61 -13.68 -15.77
CA GLY A 174 -7.65 -14.27 -14.86
C GLY A 174 -8.19 -14.15 -13.45
N VAL A 175 -7.85 -15.13 -12.62
CA VAL A 175 -7.80 -14.97 -11.16
C VAL A 175 -7.13 -13.61 -10.91
N PRO A 176 -7.80 -12.59 -10.32
CA PRO A 176 -7.15 -11.31 -10.09
C PRO A 176 -5.83 -11.51 -9.37
N ALA A 177 -4.77 -10.81 -9.79
CA ALA A 177 -3.44 -10.94 -9.21
C ALA A 177 -3.53 -10.86 -7.68
N LEU A 178 -2.70 -11.65 -6.98
CA LEU A 178 -2.68 -11.76 -5.51
C LEU A 178 -2.80 -10.38 -4.84
N HIS A 179 -2.04 -9.42 -5.36
CA HIS A 179 -1.93 -8.10 -4.79
C HIS A 179 -3.23 -7.28 -4.79
N ARG A 180 -4.19 -7.60 -5.69
CA ARG A 180 -5.50 -6.91 -5.79
C ARG A 180 -6.57 -7.50 -4.86
N ARG A 181 -6.28 -8.61 -4.20
CA ARG A 181 -7.24 -9.34 -3.36
C ARG A 181 -7.10 -9.02 -1.88
N ALA A 182 -5.95 -8.50 -1.47
CA ALA A 182 -5.67 -8.21 -0.08
C ALA A 182 -6.57 -7.06 0.40
N ASP A 183 -6.99 -7.12 1.66
CA ASP A 183 -7.75 -6.02 2.25
C ASP A 183 -6.83 -4.84 2.63
N ALA A 184 -7.38 -3.63 2.61
CA ALA A 184 -6.61 -2.41 2.88
C ALA A 184 -6.02 -2.43 4.30
N GLU A 185 -6.76 -2.97 5.27
CA GLU A 185 -6.37 -3.07 6.66
C GLU A 185 -5.23 -4.10 6.88
N GLU A 186 -5.25 -5.24 6.19
CA GLU A 186 -4.18 -6.24 6.15
C GLU A 186 -2.91 -5.64 5.57
N LEU A 187 -3.00 -4.97 4.40
CA LEU A 187 -1.86 -4.29 3.78
C LEU A 187 -1.31 -3.16 4.64
N SER A 188 -2.16 -2.46 5.37
CA SER A 188 -1.73 -1.40 6.29
C SER A 188 -0.99 -1.97 7.50
N ARG A 189 -1.44 -3.10 8.06
CA ARG A 189 -0.72 -3.84 9.12
C ARG A 189 0.61 -4.38 8.62
N LEU A 190 0.63 -4.97 7.44
CA LEU A 190 1.85 -5.47 6.78
C LEU A 190 2.87 -4.33 6.60
N ALA A 191 2.44 -3.21 6.04
CA ALA A 191 3.34 -2.09 5.80
C ALA A 191 3.83 -1.42 7.08
N ALA A 192 3.02 -1.40 8.15
CA ALA A 192 3.45 -0.96 9.47
C ALA A 192 4.53 -1.87 10.06
N ARG A 193 4.43 -3.20 9.88
CA ARG A 193 5.53 -4.11 10.27
C ARG A 193 6.80 -3.84 9.46
N GLY A 194 6.70 -3.47 8.18
CA GLY A 194 7.86 -3.07 7.37
C GLY A 194 8.46 -1.69 7.72
N TRP A 195 7.76 -0.89 8.52
CA TRP A 195 8.18 0.44 8.97
C TRP A 195 7.82 0.61 10.46
N PRO A 196 8.51 -0.13 11.35
CA PRO A 196 8.08 -0.32 12.73
C PRO A 196 8.22 0.98 13.52
N ALA A 197 7.39 1.16 14.55
CA ALA A 197 7.63 2.20 15.54
C ALA A 197 8.63 1.72 16.61
N VAL A 198 9.20 2.67 17.37
CA VAL A 198 10.11 2.35 18.48
C VAL A 198 9.32 1.87 19.70
N GLU A 199 8.16 2.50 19.93
CA GLU A 199 7.21 2.12 20.95
C GLU A 199 5.86 1.82 20.28
N GLU A 200 5.25 0.70 20.69
CA GLU A 200 3.94 0.28 20.22
C GLU A 200 3.06 -0.18 21.38
N GLU A 201 1.78 0.19 21.34
CA GLU A 201 0.76 -0.29 22.28
C GLU A 201 -0.46 -0.78 21.51
N ALA A 202 -0.96 -1.96 21.88
CA ALA A 202 -2.18 -2.52 21.30
C ALA A 202 -3.42 -1.91 21.97
N LEU A 203 -4.40 -1.50 21.16
CA LEU A 203 -5.72 -1.07 21.60
C LEU A 203 -6.77 -1.81 20.78
N GLY A 204 -7.10 -3.03 21.21
CA GLY A 204 -7.83 -3.98 20.36
C GLY A 204 -7.06 -4.28 19.07
N ASP A 205 -7.75 -4.09 17.93
CA ASP A 205 -7.16 -4.22 16.60
C ASP A 205 -6.39 -2.97 16.14
N TRP A 206 -6.38 -1.91 16.95
CA TRP A 206 -5.57 -0.72 16.67
C TRP A 206 -4.15 -0.90 17.21
N ARG A 207 -3.23 -0.12 16.65
CA ARG A 207 -1.85 0.00 17.13
C ARG A 207 -1.49 1.46 17.33
N LEU A 208 -1.22 1.85 18.57
CA LEU A 208 -0.64 3.16 18.89
C LEU A 208 0.87 3.05 18.64
N ARG A 209 1.45 4.03 17.95
CA ARG A 209 2.82 3.97 17.43
C ARG A 209 3.55 5.27 17.69
N TRP A 210 4.77 5.15 18.18
CA TRP A 210 5.67 6.28 18.46
C TRP A 210 7.11 5.95 18.09
N ALA A 211 7.73 6.88 17.38
CA ALA A 211 9.14 6.83 16.98
C ALA A 211 9.72 8.25 17.07
N ASP A 212 9.49 8.90 18.20
CA ASP A 212 10.04 10.22 18.52
C ASP A 212 9.71 11.30 17.46
N GLY A 213 8.49 11.26 16.92
CA GLY A 213 8.04 12.17 15.87
C GLY A 213 8.65 11.92 14.47
N TRP A 214 9.57 10.96 14.33
CA TRP A 214 10.19 10.66 13.05
C TRP A 214 9.24 9.89 12.13
N THR A 215 8.65 10.62 11.17
CA THR A 215 7.60 10.22 10.22
C THR A 215 6.21 10.01 10.83
N ARG A 216 5.16 10.46 10.13
CA ARG A 216 3.75 10.22 10.53
C ARG A 216 3.42 8.72 10.59
N ARG A 217 3.98 7.92 9.69
CA ARG A 217 3.74 6.47 9.63
C ARG A 217 4.14 5.76 10.93
N ALA A 218 5.28 6.10 11.52
CA ALA A 218 5.70 5.51 12.79
C ALA A 218 5.17 6.27 14.04
N ASN A 219 4.38 7.33 13.84
CA ASN A 219 3.89 8.23 14.89
C ASN A 219 2.37 8.49 14.80
N SER A 220 1.60 7.48 14.37
CA SER A 220 0.14 7.57 14.26
C SER A 220 -0.52 6.25 14.68
N VAL A 221 -1.73 6.35 15.22
CA VAL A 221 -2.58 5.18 15.48
C VAL A 221 -2.93 4.52 14.17
N LEU A 222 -2.62 3.24 14.01
CA LEU A 222 -3.08 2.46 12.89
C LEU A 222 -4.45 1.86 13.22
N ALA A 223 -5.51 2.34 12.58
CA ALA A 223 -6.87 1.86 12.78
C ALA A 223 -7.22 0.76 11.76
N THR A 224 -7.09 -0.51 12.18
CA THR A 224 -7.24 -1.69 11.29
C THR A 224 -8.29 -2.70 11.75
N GLY A 225 -9.19 -2.28 12.64
CA GLY A 225 -10.33 -3.07 13.11
C GLY A 225 -11.05 -2.37 14.25
N GLY A 226 -11.65 -3.16 15.15
CA GLY A 226 -12.31 -2.63 16.33
C GLY A 226 -11.32 -2.32 17.47
N PRO A 227 -11.44 -1.20 18.19
CA PRO A 227 -10.52 -0.86 19.28
C PRO A 227 -10.72 -1.70 20.56
N GLY A 228 -11.59 -2.71 20.54
CA GLY A 228 -11.91 -3.57 21.68
C GLY A 228 -12.69 -2.88 22.81
N ARG A 229 -13.21 -1.67 22.57
CA ARG A 229 -14.01 -0.85 23.49
C ARG A 229 -14.85 0.15 22.72
N SER A 230 -15.63 0.98 23.42
CA SER A 230 -16.33 2.09 22.77
C SER A 230 -15.34 3.03 22.08
N LEU A 231 -15.75 3.58 20.92
CA LEU A 231 -14.89 4.45 20.13
C LEU A 231 -14.50 5.72 20.90
N ALA A 232 -15.44 6.32 21.64
CA ALA A 232 -15.14 7.44 22.54
C ALA A 232 -14.07 7.08 23.61
N GLY A 233 -14.17 5.90 24.22
CA GLY A 233 -13.19 5.43 25.20
C GLY A 233 -11.81 5.15 24.56
N ALA A 234 -11.80 4.63 23.34
CA ALA A 234 -10.57 4.43 22.57
C ALA A 234 -9.88 5.76 22.24
N LEU A 235 -10.63 6.74 21.72
CA LEU A 235 -10.11 8.05 21.36
C LEU A 235 -9.63 8.84 22.59
N HIS A 236 -10.27 8.69 23.75
CA HIS A 236 -9.78 9.25 25.01
C HIS A 236 -8.39 8.69 25.38
N GLN A 237 -8.19 7.37 25.30
CA GLN A 237 -6.89 6.74 25.54
C GLN A 237 -5.84 7.20 24.52
N VAL A 238 -6.19 7.24 23.24
CA VAL A 238 -5.30 7.75 22.18
C VAL A 238 -4.83 9.18 22.47
N ARG A 239 -5.74 10.08 22.84
CA ARG A 239 -5.40 11.47 23.19
C ARG A 239 -4.43 11.54 24.37
N ARG A 240 -4.67 10.75 25.43
CA ARG A 240 -3.76 10.67 26.57
C ARG A 240 -2.37 10.20 26.13
N TRP A 241 -2.31 9.12 25.34
CA TRP A 241 -1.05 8.50 24.94
C TRP A 241 -0.13 9.42 24.12
N TYR A 242 -0.68 10.21 23.20
CA TYR A 242 0.09 11.20 22.43
C TYR A 242 0.42 12.46 23.25
N ARG A 243 -0.49 12.92 24.10
CA ARG A 243 -0.26 14.06 25.00
C ARG A 243 0.87 13.80 26.01
N ASP A 244 0.94 12.58 26.56
CA ASP A 244 2.03 12.16 27.45
C ASP A 244 3.41 12.20 26.73
N ARG A 245 3.41 12.29 25.39
CA ARG A 245 4.59 12.43 24.51
C ARG A 245 4.70 13.83 23.87
N GLY A 246 3.91 14.80 24.33
CA GLY A 246 3.95 16.19 23.87
C GLY A 246 3.50 16.40 22.42
N ARG A 247 2.62 15.55 21.90
CA ARG A 247 2.07 15.67 20.53
C ARG A 247 0.54 15.56 20.52
N PRO A 248 -0.13 16.16 19.53
CA PRO A 248 -1.54 15.88 19.27
C PRO A 248 -1.71 14.44 18.77
N ALA A 249 -2.91 13.89 19.00
CA ALA A 249 -3.29 12.60 18.46
C ALA A 249 -3.31 12.62 16.93
N LEU A 250 -2.73 11.60 16.32
CA LEU A 250 -2.76 11.38 14.88
C LEU A 250 -3.22 9.95 14.60
N LEU A 251 -4.22 9.78 13.75
CA LEU A 251 -4.78 8.48 13.39
C LEU A 251 -4.66 8.24 11.90
N GLN A 252 -4.15 7.10 11.48
CA GLN A 252 -4.08 6.63 10.10
C GLN A 252 -5.27 5.72 9.82
N LEU A 253 -6.07 6.09 8.80
CA LEU A 253 -7.26 5.36 8.38
C LEU A 253 -7.26 5.19 6.87
N SER A 254 -7.31 3.94 6.41
CA SER A 254 -7.49 3.60 5.00
C SER A 254 -8.94 3.80 4.57
N ASP A 255 -9.17 4.15 3.30
CA ASP A 255 -10.49 4.30 2.67
C ASP A 255 -11.25 2.98 2.45
N GLY A 256 -10.88 1.95 3.21
CA GLY A 256 -11.44 0.60 3.19
C GLY A 256 -12.75 0.46 3.97
N ALA A 257 -12.99 -0.74 4.49
CA ALA A 257 -14.27 -1.09 5.10
C ALA A 257 -14.57 -0.31 6.39
N LEU A 258 -13.54 0.17 7.08
CA LEU A 258 -13.68 0.89 8.34
C LEU A 258 -14.00 2.38 8.15
N ALA A 259 -13.66 2.99 7.02
CA ALA A 259 -13.78 4.44 6.83
C ALA A 259 -15.23 4.94 7.01
N PRO A 260 -16.26 4.33 6.38
CA PRO A 260 -17.64 4.82 6.53
C PRO A 260 -18.18 4.77 7.95
N VAL A 261 -17.56 3.95 8.83
CA VAL A 261 -17.96 3.80 10.24
C VAL A 261 -17.17 4.75 11.13
N LEU A 262 -15.87 4.90 10.91
CA LEU A 262 -14.98 5.67 11.78
C LEU A 262 -14.97 7.16 11.45
N GLU A 263 -15.06 7.55 10.17
CA GLU A 263 -14.96 8.95 9.75
C GLU A 263 -16.01 9.86 10.40
N PRO A 264 -17.32 9.50 10.45
CA PRO A 264 -18.34 10.35 11.09
C PRO A 264 -18.07 10.56 12.58
N GLU A 265 -17.60 9.53 13.28
CA GLU A 265 -17.27 9.64 14.71
C GLU A 265 -15.98 10.44 14.92
N LEU A 266 -14.97 10.28 14.07
CA LEU A 266 -13.75 11.10 14.12
C LEU A 266 -14.11 12.59 14.00
N VAL A 267 -14.97 12.95 13.04
CA VAL A 267 -15.48 14.32 12.88
C VAL A 267 -16.26 14.78 14.12
N ALA A 268 -17.16 13.95 14.65
CA ALA A 268 -17.92 14.27 15.87
C ALA A 268 -17.01 14.50 17.09
N GLN A 269 -15.83 13.87 17.10
CA GLN A 269 -14.81 14.01 18.13
C GLN A 269 -13.77 15.10 17.79
N GLY A 270 -14.01 15.92 16.77
CA GLY A 270 -13.19 17.08 16.41
C GLY A 270 -11.93 16.76 15.61
N PHE A 271 -11.76 15.52 15.13
CA PHE A 271 -10.67 15.21 14.21
C PHE A 271 -10.97 15.80 12.84
N THR A 272 -9.92 16.31 12.19
CA THR A 272 -9.96 16.79 10.81
C THR A 272 -9.10 15.90 9.92
N PRO A 273 -9.49 15.67 8.66
CA PRO A 273 -8.64 14.96 7.72
C PRO A 273 -7.39 15.82 7.42
N ALA A 274 -6.24 15.17 7.47
CA ALA A 274 -4.94 15.73 7.14
C ALA A 274 -4.42 15.10 5.82
N GLU A 275 -3.10 15.03 5.66
CA GLU A 275 -2.45 14.51 4.46
C GLU A 275 -2.92 13.10 4.08
N GLU A 276 -3.08 12.89 2.77
CA GLU A 276 -3.44 11.62 2.16
C GLU A 276 -2.19 10.93 1.59
N THR A 277 -2.22 9.60 1.49
CA THR A 277 -1.18 8.81 0.84
C THR A 277 -1.80 7.73 -0.04
N CYS A 278 -1.25 7.55 -1.25
CA CYS A 278 -1.60 6.46 -2.14
C CYS A 278 -0.83 5.19 -1.74
N PHE A 279 -1.54 4.08 -1.59
CA PHE A 279 -0.96 2.76 -1.42
C PHE A 279 -0.96 2.04 -2.77
N LEU A 280 0.23 1.79 -3.32
CA LEU A 280 0.38 1.13 -4.62
C LEU A 280 0.80 -0.31 -4.44
N THR A 281 0.31 -1.19 -5.32
CA THR A 281 0.67 -2.60 -5.34
C THR A 281 0.95 -3.09 -6.75
N ALA A 282 1.77 -4.14 -6.89
CA ALA A 282 2.11 -4.74 -8.17
C ALA A 282 2.44 -6.23 -8.03
N THR A 283 2.39 -6.96 -9.14
CA THR A 283 3.03 -8.28 -9.25
C THR A 283 4.55 -8.10 -9.30
N ALA A 284 5.29 -8.78 -8.42
CA ALA A 284 6.74 -8.62 -8.33
C ALA A 284 7.47 -9.00 -9.63
N ALA A 285 7.07 -10.10 -10.27
CA ALA A 285 7.66 -10.57 -11.51
C ALA A 285 7.44 -9.60 -12.69
N ASP A 286 6.33 -8.86 -12.71
CA ASP A 286 6.07 -7.87 -13.77
C ASP A 286 6.99 -6.65 -13.62
N VAL A 287 7.21 -6.19 -12.38
CA VAL A 287 8.10 -5.07 -12.05
C VAL A 287 9.57 -5.44 -12.24
N ALA A 288 9.93 -6.69 -11.95
CA ALA A 288 11.29 -7.21 -12.09
C ALA A 288 11.74 -7.39 -13.56
N ARG A 289 10.82 -7.23 -14.52
CA ARG A 289 11.13 -7.36 -15.94
C ARG A 289 12.16 -6.32 -16.37
N ASP A 290 13.13 -6.76 -17.16
CA ASP A 290 14.18 -5.90 -17.73
C ASP A 290 15.04 -5.17 -16.67
N ALA A 291 15.12 -5.70 -15.46
CA ALA A 291 15.96 -5.17 -14.39
C ALA A 291 17.44 -5.16 -14.81
N PRO A 292 18.14 -4.01 -14.75
CA PRO A 292 19.49 -3.89 -15.27
C PRO A 292 20.58 -4.42 -14.32
N GLY A 293 20.26 -4.72 -13.05
CA GLY A 293 21.23 -5.23 -12.08
C GLY A 293 22.29 -4.21 -11.66
N LEU A 294 21.91 -2.95 -11.51
CA LEU A 294 22.82 -1.84 -11.17
C LEU A 294 23.03 -1.69 -9.65
N THR A 295 22.16 -2.27 -8.84
CA THR A 295 22.19 -2.10 -7.38
C THR A 295 23.27 -2.93 -6.69
N ARG A 296 24.00 -2.29 -5.76
CA ARG A 296 24.75 -2.97 -4.70
C ARG A 296 23.88 -3.11 -3.46
N TRP A 297 24.04 -4.22 -2.73
CA TRP A 297 23.19 -4.59 -1.59
C TRP A 297 23.95 -4.67 -0.27
N SER A 298 23.26 -4.35 0.82
CA SER A 298 23.66 -4.68 2.20
C SER A 298 22.44 -5.16 2.99
N ASP A 299 22.66 -6.11 3.90
CA ASP A 299 21.67 -6.54 4.91
C ASP A 299 21.73 -5.65 6.18
N HIS A 300 22.57 -4.61 6.18
CA HIS A 300 22.74 -3.67 7.28
C HIS A 300 22.55 -2.23 6.82
N LEU A 301 22.10 -1.37 7.74
CA LEU A 301 21.99 0.06 7.51
C LEU A 301 23.39 0.70 7.55
N GLU A 302 24.01 0.83 6.39
CA GLU A 302 25.35 1.41 6.28
C GLU A 302 25.33 2.94 6.46
N PRO A 303 26.38 3.54 7.07
CA PRO A 303 26.47 5.00 7.23
C PRO A 303 26.36 5.79 5.93
N GLU A 304 26.94 5.29 4.83
CA GLU A 304 26.91 5.98 3.53
C GLU A 304 25.51 5.94 2.91
N TRP A 305 24.79 4.83 3.08
CA TRP A 305 23.39 4.73 2.66
C TRP A 305 22.54 5.71 3.46
N LEU A 306 22.74 5.76 4.78
CA LEU A 306 22.03 6.67 5.67
C LEU A 306 22.30 8.14 5.32
N ALA A 307 23.55 8.49 5.05
CA ALA A 307 23.95 9.83 4.64
C ALA A 307 23.33 10.26 3.30
N ALA A 308 23.21 9.33 2.34
CA ALA A 308 22.52 9.60 1.08
C ALA A 308 21.01 9.80 1.30
N PHE A 309 20.36 8.93 2.05
CA PHE A 309 18.94 9.04 2.39
C PHE A 309 18.60 10.31 3.18
N ALA A 310 19.49 10.73 4.10
CA ALA A 310 19.33 11.92 4.93
C ALA A 310 19.19 13.23 4.12
N ARG A 311 19.66 13.25 2.86
CA ARG A 311 19.48 14.38 1.93
C ARG A 311 18.03 14.57 1.48
N GLN A 312 17.22 13.50 1.52
CA GLN A 312 15.79 13.57 1.25
C GLN A 312 14.99 13.94 2.48
N ARG A 313 15.33 13.31 3.61
CA ARG A 313 14.61 13.41 4.86
C ARG A 313 15.63 13.40 6.00
N PRO A 314 15.69 14.45 6.83
CA PRO A 314 16.58 14.46 7.98
C PRO A 314 16.42 13.19 8.83
N VAL A 315 17.55 12.62 9.23
CA VAL A 315 17.67 11.50 10.17
C VAL A 315 18.40 12.05 11.39
N ASP A 316 17.65 12.76 12.22
CA ASP A 316 18.14 13.57 13.33
C ASP A 316 17.88 12.96 14.70
N THR A 317 17.16 11.83 14.76
CA THR A 317 16.87 11.10 16.01
C THR A 317 17.40 9.67 15.97
N PRO A 318 17.80 9.09 17.12
CA PRO A 318 18.11 7.65 17.21
C PRO A 318 16.93 6.74 16.81
N ALA A 319 15.71 7.23 17.00
CA ALA A 319 14.50 6.56 16.56
C ALA A 319 14.51 6.35 15.04
N ALA A 320 14.96 7.34 14.25
CA ALA A 320 15.01 7.25 12.80
C ALA A 320 15.85 6.06 12.30
N ALA A 321 17.06 5.90 12.82
CA ALA A 321 17.93 4.77 12.49
C ALA A 321 17.30 3.43 12.90
N THR A 322 16.63 3.38 14.06
CA THR A 322 15.92 2.19 14.54
C THR A 322 14.77 1.80 13.62
N VAL A 323 13.95 2.76 13.19
CA VAL A 323 12.85 2.53 12.23
C VAL A 323 13.40 2.04 10.88
N LEU A 324 14.48 2.65 10.38
CA LEU A 324 15.11 2.26 9.11
C LEU A 324 15.71 0.86 9.17
N ALA A 325 16.47 0.52 10.21
CA ALA A 325 17.12 -0.77 10.35
C ALA A 325 16.17 -1.91 10.74
N GLY A 326 14.99 -1.58 11.28
CA GLY A 326 14.01 -2.54 11.75
C GLY A 326 13.48 -3.50 10.68
N SER A 327 12.91 -4.62 11.15
CA SER A 327 12.11 -5.56 10.35
C SER A 327 12.86 -6.31 9.25
N GLY A 328 14.14 -6.61 9.49
CA GLY A 328 14.96 -7.38 8.54
C GLY A 328 15.15 -6.65 7.20
N ALA A 329 15.22 -5.32 7.26
CA ALA A 329 15.38 -4.47 6.09
C ALA A 329 16.69 -4.74 5.35
N ARG A 330 16.62 -4.66 4.03
CA ARG A 330 17.76 -4.71 3.11
C ARG A 330 17.88 -3.41 2.36
N PHE A 331 19.11 -3.03 2.06
CA PHE A 331 19.43 -1.71 1.55
C PHE A 331 20.12 -1.85 0.20
N ALA A 332 19.54 -1.22 -0.82
CA ALA A 332 20.08 -1.13 -2.16
C ALA A 332 20.64 0.27 -2.40
N ARG A 333 21.76 0.36 -3.13
CA ARG A 333 22.33 1.61 -3.60
C ARG A 333 22.85 1.51 -5.03
N ILE A 334 22.79 2.61 -5.77
CA ILE A 334 23.46 2.77 -7.08
C ILE A 334 24.55 3.83 -6.91
N GLU A 335 25.74 3.51 -7.40
CA GLU A 335 26.90 4.38 -7.35
C GLU A 335 27.30 4.86 -8.76
N GLN A 336 27.70 6.12 -8.87
CA GLN A 336 28.32 6.70 -10.06
C GLN A 336 29.52 7.55 -9.60
N ASP A 337 30.67 7.38 -10.24
CA ASP A 337 31.90 8.13 -9.92
C ASP A 337 32.27 8.10 -8.42
N GLY A 338 32.10 6.94 -7.79
CA GLY A 338 32.37 6.73 -6.36
C GLY A 338 31.36 7.37 -5.40
N ARG A 339 30.22 7.88 -5.90
CA ARG A 339 29.16 8.51 -5.09
C ARG A 339 27.86 7.74 -5.20
N ILE A 340 27.16 7.58 -4.07
CA ILE A 340 25.80 7.05 -4.08
C ILE A 340 24.86 8.09 -4.70
N VAL A 341 24.21 7.72 -5.80
CA VAL A 341 23.27 8.56 -6.56
C VAL A 341 21.82 8.09 -6.45
N ALA A 342 21.58 6.87 -5.97
CA ALA A 342 20.26 6.38 -5.64
C ALA A 342 20.31 5.39 -4.48
N VAL A 343 19.26 5.38 -3.66
CA VAL A 343 19.07 4.45 -2.55
C VAL A 343 17.64 3.93 -2.51
N GLY A 344 17.48 2.69 -2.06
CA GLY A 344 16.17 2.08 -1.79
C GLY A 344 16.26 1.07 -0.65
N ARG A 345 15.13 0.82 0.00
CA ARG A 345 15.00 -0.12 1.13
C ARG A 345 13.90 -1.12 0.84
N LEU A 346 14.20 -2.40 1.09
CA LEU A 346 13.30 -3.54 0.91
C LEU A 346 13.05 -4.23 2.25
N THR A 347 11.78 -4.50 2.56
CA THR A 347 11.38 -5.42 3.63
C THR A 347 10.58 -6.57 3.03
N THR A 348 10.66 -7.75 3.63
CA THR A 348 10.02 -8.96 3.09
C THR A 348 9.23 -9.71 4.14
N GLU A 349 7.98 -10.02 3.83
CA GLU A 349 7.11 -10.94 4.56
C GLU A 349 6.33 -11.74 3.49
N PRO A 350 6.91 -12.85 2.97
CA PRO A 350 6.32 -13.60 1.87
C PRO A 350 4.83 -13.93 2.13
N PRO A 351 3.95 -13.70 1.14
CA PRO A 351 4.25 -13.46 -0.28
C PRO A 351 4.48 -11.97 -0.66
N TRP A 352 4.68 -11.08 0.31
CA TRP A 352 4.78 -9.64 0.08
C TRP A 352 6.17 -9.04 0.32
N ALA A 353 6.50 -8.02 -0.46
CA ALA A 353 7.66 -7.15 -0.23
C ALA A 353 7.27 -5.66 -0.20
N GLY A 354 7.85 -4.93 0.74
CA GLY A 354 7.63 -3.49 0.91
C GLY A 354 8.80 -2.68 0.40
N LEU A 355 8.54 -1.75 -0.51
CA LEU A 355 9.52 -0.82 -1.07
C LEU A 355 9.39 0.53 -0.35
N THR A 356 10.47 0.95 0.30
CA THR A 356 10.51 2.19 1.11
C THR A 356 11.85 2.90 0.93
N GLY A 357 11.95 4.16 1.38
CA GLY A 357 13.22 4.89 1.36
C GLY A 357 13.81 5.10 -0.04
N LEU A 358 12.99 5.11 -1.09
CA LEU A 358 13.45 5.32 -2.46
C LEU A 358 13.80 6.79 -2.67
N TRP A 359 15.04 7.02 -3.09
CA TRP A 359 15.53 8.35 -3.43
C TRP A 359 16.55 8.29 -4.55
N VAL A 360 16.53 9.31 -5.39
CA VAL A 360 17.52 9.56 -6.45
C VAL A 360 18.01 11.00 -6.28
N GLU A 361 19.33 11.15 -6.28
CA GLU A 361 20.06 12.41 -6.26
C GLU A 361 19.47 13.37 -7.31
N PRO A 362 19.01 14.57 -6.93
CA PRO A 362 18.41 15.54 -7.84
C PRO A 362 19.15 15.72 -9.18
N ALA A 363 20.47 15.85 -9.15
CA ALA A 363 21.30 16.02 -10.35
C ALA A 363 21.35 14.77 -11.26
N SER A 364 20.97 13.60 -10.76
CA SER A 364 20.97 12.32 -11.49
C SER A 364 19.58 11.87 -11.94
N ARG A 365 18.53 12.70 -11.73
CA ARG A 365 17.15 12.39 -12.15
C ARG A 365 17.00 12.46 -13.67
N GLY A 366 15.93 11.84 -14.20
CA GLY A 366 15.69 11.78 -15.65
C GLY A 366 16.55 10.76 -16.40
N ARG A 367 17.47 10.06 -15.73
CA ARG A 367 18.40 9.08 -16.31
C ARG A 367 17.99 7.62 -16.11
N GLY A 368 16.73 7.36 -15.78
CA GLY A 368 16.21 6.00 -15.56
C GLY A 368 16.60 5.33 -14.22
N LEU A 369 17.38 5.99 -13.35
CA LEU A 369 17.88 5.37 -12.11
C LEU A 369 16.79 4.91 -11.15
N GLY A 370 15.68 5.65 -11.04
CA GLY A 370 14.55 5.22 -10.20
C GLY A 370 13.87 3.96 -10.75
N THR A 371 13.79 3.84 -12.08
CA THR A 371 13.24 2.67 -12.77
C THR A 371 14.14 1.46 -12.52
N ALA A 372 15.44 1.62 -12.75
CA ALA A 372 16.45 0.60 -12.50
C ALA A 372 16.43 0.11 -11.06
N LEU A 373 16.49 1.05 -10.10
CA LEU A 373 16.43 0.73 -8.66
C LEU A 373 15.16 -0.05 -8.32
N THR A 374 13.99 0.39 -8.78
CA THR A 374 12.72 -0.26 -8.45
C THR A 374 12.63 -1.67 -9.04
N ALA A 375 13.10 -1.87 -10.28
CA ALA A 375 13.15 -3.17 -10.93
C ALA A 375 14.13 -4.13 -10.23
N ASP A 376 15.31 -3.65 -9.85
CA ASP A 376 16.29 -4.45 -9.10
C ASP A 376 15.78 -4.84 -7.69
N LEU A 377 15.07 -3.93 -7.00
CA LEU A 377 14.38 -4.24 -5.74
C LEU A 377 13.32 -5.36 -5.94
N ALA A 378 12.62 -5.34 -7.08
CA ALA A 378 11.63 -6.35 -7.43
C ALA A 378 12.24 -7.71 -7.74
N VAL A 379 13.39 -7.76 -8.44
CA VAL A 379 14.17 -9.00 -8.62
C VAL A 379 14.50 -9.61 -7.26
N ARG A 380 15.04 -8.80 -6.34
CA ARG A 380 15.38 -9.27 -4.99
C ARG A 380 14.18 -9.76 -4.21
N ALA A 381 13.03 -9.13 -4.37
CA ALA A 381 11.78 -9.59 -3.78
C ALA A 381 11.36 -10.97 -4.31
N VAL A 382 11.45 -11.21 -5.62
CA VAL A 382 11.15 -12.50 -6.26
C VAL A 382 12.09 -13.59 -5.76
N GLU A 383 13.40 -13.32 -5.68
CA GLU A 383 14.40 -14.25 -5.11
C GLU A 383 14.08 -14.64 -3.67
N LEU A 384 13.49 -13.73 -2.90
CA LEU A 384 13.08 -13.93 -1.51
C LEU A 384 11.66 -14.52 -1.38
N GLY A 385 11.08 -15.02 -2.47
CA GLY A 385 9.78 -15.70 -2.48
C GLY A 385 8.57 -14.76 -2.40
N CYS A 386 8.75 -13.46 -2.66
CA CYS A 386 7.64 -12.51 -2.67
C CYS A 386 7.03 -12.42 -4.08
N ALA A 387 5.72 -12.67 -4.17
CA ALA A 387 4.96 -12.58 -5.42
C ALA A 387 4.36 -11.18 -5.64
N ALA A 388 4.21 -10.38 -4.58
CA ALA A 388 3.56 -9.08 -4.61
C ALA A 388 4.43 -8.00 -3.97
N LEU A 389 4.38 -6.80 -4.54
CA LEU A 389 5.06 -5.62 -4.03
C LEU A 389 4.05 -4.60 -3.52
N HIS A 390 4.45 -3.83 -2.51
CA HIS A 390 3.72 -2.65 -2.08
C HIS A 390 4.65 -1.47 -1.82
N LEU A 391 4.12 -0.26 -2.02
CA LEU A 391 4.76 0.98 -1.63
C LEU A 391 3.74 2.06 -1.32
N GLN A 392 4.19 3.13 -0.67
CA GLN A 392 3.36 4.26 -0.29
C GLN A 392 3.98 5.55 -0.83
N VAL A 393 3.15 6.38 -1.45
CA VAL A 393 3.61 7.60 -2.12
C VAL A 393 2.60 8.71 -1.94
N LEU A 394 3.08 9.93 -1.72
CA LEU A 394 2.22 11.10 -1.63
C LEU A 394 1.57 11.39 -2.99
N PRO A 395 0.30 11.81 -3.03
CA PRO A 395 -0.45 12.03 -4.27
C PRO A 395 0.14 13.14 -5.15
N ASP A 396 0.89 14.08 -4.57
CA ASP A 396 1.55 15.19 -5.26
C ASP A 396 2.92 14.82 -5.86
N ASN A 397 3.45 13.63 -5.55
CA ASN A 397 4.71 13.13 -6.13
C ASN A 397 4.46 12.54 -7.53
N THR A 398 4.03 13.40 -8.45
CA THR A 398 3.67 13.05 -9.82
C THR A 398 4.78 12.34 -10.60
N PRO A 399 6.09 12.66 -10.44
CA PRO A 399 7.15 11.92 -11.13
C PRO A 399 7.28 10.47 -10.65
N ALA A 400 7.17 10.23 -9.34
CA ALA A 400 7.23 8.89 -8.77
C ALA A 400 5.99 8.07 -9.16
N LEU A 401 4.80 8.66 -9.08
CA LEU A 401 3.55 8.01 -9.53
C LEU A 401 3.62 7.58 -11.01
N ALA A 402 4.14 8.45 -11.88
CA ALA A 402 4.31 8.11 -13.30
C ALA A 402 5.32 6.98 -13.52
N LEU A 403 6.40 6.95 -12.75
CA LEU A 403 7.39 5.86 -12.75
C LEU A 403 6.76 4.54 -12.32
N TYR A 404 6.08 4.52 -11.16
CA TYR A 404 5.50 3.28 -10.62
C TYR A 404 4.43 2.70 -11.56
N ARG A 405 3.57 3.55 -12.15
CA ARG A 405 2.57 3.10 -13.13
C ARG A 405 3.20 2.45 -14.36
N ARG A 406 4.30 2.99 -14.89
CA ARG A 406 5.00 2.37 -16.03
C ARG A 406 5.59 1.00 -15.70
N LEU A 407 5.99 0.79 -14.44
CA LEU A 407 6.51 -0.48 -13.96
C LEU A 407 5.41 -1.50 -13.63
N GLY A 408 4.13 -1.12 -13.68
CA GLY A 408 3.01 -2.02 -13.40
C GLY A 408 2.42 -1.91 -11.99
N PHE A 409 2.79 -0.87 -11.22
CA PHE A 409 2.07 -0.55 -9.99
C PHE A 409 0.71 0.07 -10.27
N GLU A 410 -0.30 -0.41 -9.55
CA GLU A 410 -1.66 0.09 -9.55
C GLU A 410 -1.97 0.69 -8.16
N GLU A 411 -2.79 1.74 -8.13
CA GLU A 411 -3.34 2.25 -6.87
C GLU A 411 -4.33 1.23 -6.31
N HIS A 412 -4.04 0.70 -5.11
CA HIS A 412 -4.89 -0.27 -4.44
C HIS A 412 -5.96 0.42 -3.60
N HIS A 413 -5.52 1.39 -2.80
CA HIS A 413 -6.35 2.14 -1.86
C HIS A 413 -5.60 3.41 -1.44
N ARG A 414 -6.28 4.30 -0.73
CA ARG A 414 -5.66 5.45 -0.08
C ARG A 414 -5.83 5.36 1.42
N TYR A 415 -4.96 6.03 2.15
CA TYR A 415 -5.21 6.30 3.55
C TYR A 415 -4.99 7.78 3.84
N ARG A 416 -5.70 8.26 4.87
CA ARG A 416 -5.55 9.63 5.37
C ARG A 416 -5.12 9.59 6.81
N TYR A 417 -4.38 10.62 7.19
CA TYR A 417 -4.23 10.94 8.59
C TYR A 417 -5.42 11.78 9.06
N TRP A 418 -5.78 11.61 10.32
CA TRP A 418 -6.79 12.37 11.02
C TRP A 418 -6.11 12.99 12.25
N SER A 419 -6.02 14.32 12.28
CA SER A 419 -5.40 15.04 13.39
C SER A 419 -6.45 15.71 14.25
N LEU A 420 -6.13 15.85 15.53
CA LEU A 420 -6.78 16.81 16.39
C LEU A 420 -5.88 18.05 16.41
N ASP A 421 -6.15 19.03 15.55
CA ASP A 421 -5.44 20.31 15.62
C ASP A 421 -5.91 21.03 16.89
N GLU A 422 -5.01 21.26 17.86
CA GLU A 422 -5.35 22.06 19.05
C GLU A 422 -5.54 23.56 18.74
N THR A 423 -5.39 23.98 17.48
CA THR A 423 -5.68 25.36 17.06
C THR A 423 -7.08 25.48 16.47
N ALA A 424 -8.11 25.33 17.31
CA ALA A 424 -9.32 26.11 17.11
C ALA A 424 -9.05 27.50 17.70
N PRO A 425 -9.00 28.59 16.92
CA PRO A 425 -8.95 29.92 17.50
C PRO A 425 -10.28 30.15 18.22
N THR A 426 -10.26 30.14 19.55
CA THR A 426 -11.32 30.78 20.33
C THR A 426 -11.33 32.24 19.91
N GLY A 427 -12.28 32.60 19.06
CA GLY A 427 -12.56 33.97 18.69
C GLY A 427 -12.76 34.80 19.96
N GLY A 428 -11.87 35.77 20.14
CA GLY A 428 -12.03 36.86 21.08
C GLY A 428 -11.52 38.13 20.38
N PRO A 429 -12.29 39.22 20.36
CA PRO A 429 -11.87 40.43 19.67
C PRO A 429 -10.76 41.09 20.48
N ARG A 430 -9.67 41.47 19.83
CA ARG A 430 -8.71 42.48 20.29
C ARG A 430 -8.34 43.28 19.05
N GLY A 431 -8.69 44.56 18.90
CA GLY A 431 -8.79 45.60 19.92
C GLY A 431 -7.45 46.29 19.99
#